data_AF-A0A4R4G5F0-F1
#
_entry.id   AF-A0A4R4G5F0-F1
#
_cell.length_a   1.000
_cell.length_b   1.000
_cell.length_c   1.000
_cell.angle_alpha   90.00
_cell.angle_beta   90.00
_cell.angle_gamma   90.00
#
_symmetry.space_group_name_H-M   'P 1'
#
loop_
_entity.id
_entity.type
_entity.pdbx_description
1 polymer ?
#
loop_
_entity_poly.entity_id
_entity_poly.type
_entity_poly.pdbx_seq_one_letter_code
_entity_poly.pdbx_strand_id
1 'polypeptide(L)'
;MNLLRDQVMKLLKGLNQFFKKPRISNVSNKRLLNEAEFALYMGRSESWVSNLRKQGVLHDGKHFHYINDLVLYNREEIENDIISNIFR
;
A
#
# COMPACT_ATOMS: atom_id res chain seq x y z
N MET A 1 -7.41 34.72 21.32
CA MET A 1 -7.06 34.04 20.05
C MET A 1 -6.67 32.59 20.34
N ASN A 2 -7.39 31.62 19.77
CA ASN A 2 -6.91 30.25 19.38
C ASN A 2 -8.02 29.18 19.26
N LEU A 3 -9.31 29.53 19.38
CA LEU A 3 -10.44 28.61 19.13
C LEU A 3 -10.35 27.89 17.77
N LEU A 4 -9.93 28.60 16.72
CA LEU A 4 -9.71 28.04 15.38
C LEU A 4 -8.55 27.02 15.34
N ARG A 5 -7.48 27.24 16.11
CA ARG A 5 -6.30 26.38 16.11
C ARG A 5 -6.59 25.06 16.84
N ASP A 6 -7.35 25.11 17.93
CA ASP A 6 -7.78 23.92 18.67
C ASP A 6 -8.81 23.08 17.91
N GLN A 7 -9.71 23.72 17.16
CA GLN A 7 -10.65 23.01 16.27
C GLN A 7 -9.91 22.30 15.13
N VAL A 8 -8.93 22.96 14.49
CA VAL A 8 -8.10 22.35 13.44
C VAL A 8 -7.27 21.19 13.99
N MET A 9 -6.68 21.32 15.20
CA MET A 9 -5.93 20.22 15.84
C MET A 9 -6.82 19.02 16.19
N LYS A 10 -8.07 19.24 16.64
CA LYS A 10 -9.04 18.15 16.85
C LYS A 10 -9.41 17.46 15.54
N LEU A 11 -9.59 18.23 14.46
CA LEU A 11 -9.89 17.71 13.12
C LEU A 11 -8.71 16.89 12.58
N LEU A 12 -7.47 17.36 12.72
CA LEU A 12 -6.26 16.65 12.33
C LEU A 12 -6.05 15.36 13.13
N LYS A 13 -6.31 15.36 14.45
CA LYS A 13 -6.29 14.13 15.26
C LYS A 13 -7.37 13.13 14.84
N GLY A 14 -8.56 13.62 14.50
CA GLY A 14 -9.64 12.81 13.93
C GLY A 14 -9.29 12.25 12.55
N LEU A 15 -8.63 13.02 11.69
CA LEU A 15 -8.18 12.56 10.38
C LEU A 15 -7.01 11.56 10.47
N ASN A 16 -6.10 11.72 11.43
CA ASN A 16 -5.04 10.75 11.72
C ASN A 16 -5.56 9.34 12.04
N GLN A 17 -6.81 9.22 12.50
CA GLN A 17 -7.42 7.92 12.73
C GLN A 17 -7.79 7.20 11.41
N PHE A 18 -8.04 7.97 10.34
CA PHE A 18 -8.25 7.49 8.98
C PHE A 18 -6.92 7.28 8.24
N PHE A 19 -5.88 8.04 8.61
CA PHE A 19 -4.48 7.77 8.23
C PHE A 19 -3.81 6.71 9.12
N LYS A 20 -4.57 5.89 9.86
CA LYS A 20 -4.00 4.81 10.65
C LYS A 20 -3.20 3.92 9.70
N LYS A 21 -1.87 3.98 9.86
CA LYS A 21 -0.95 3.13 9.11
C LYS A 21 -1.46 1.69 9.22
N PRO A 22 -1.57 0.97 8.08
CA PRO A 22 -1.95 -0.42 8.14
C PRO A 22 -1.04 -1.15 9.14
N ARG A 23 -1.63 -2.04 9.94
CA ARG A 23 -0.86 -2.92 10.82
C ARG A 23 -0.54 -4.18 10.05
N ILE A 24 0.68 -4.70 10.16
CA ILE A 24 1.12 -5.90 9.42
C ILE A 24 0.19 -7.09 9.68
N SER A 25 -0.33 -7.24 10.91
CA SER A 25 -1.29 -8.27 11.31
C SER A 25 -2.61 -8.23 10.52
N ASN A 26 -2.99 -7.06 10.00
CA ASN A 26 -4.21 -6.88 9.22
C ASN A 26 -3.96 -7.01 7.71
N VAL A 27 -2.69 -6.92 7.29
CA VAL A 27 -2.24 -6.96 5.90
C VAL A 27 -1.85 -8.38 5.49
N SER A 28 -1.24 -9.16 6.38
CA SER A 28 -0.73 -10.51 6.09
C SER A 28 -1.79 -11.48 5.56
N ASN A 29 -3.05 -11.27 5.91
CA ASN A 29 -4.16 -12.16 5.52
C ASN A 29 -4.93 -11.65 4.29
N LYS A 30 -4.57 -10.49 3.74
CA LYS A 30 -5.24 -9.95 2.56
C LYS A 30 -4.58 -10.47 1.28
N ARG A 31 -5.41 -10.79 0.29
CA ARG A 31 -4.97 -11.16 -1.06
C ARG A 31 -4.63 -9.93 -1.90
N LEU A 32 -5.50 -8.91 -1.84
CA LEU A 32 -5.33 -7.64 -2.53
C LEU A 32 -4.92 -6.56 -1.55
N LEU A 33 -3.82 -5.87 -1.85
CA LEU A 33 -3.21 -4.85 -1.01
C LEU A 33 -3.18 -3.52 -1.76
N ASN A 34 -3.55 -2.41 -1.12
CA ASN A 34 -3.24 -1.11 -1.68
C ASN A 34 -1.72 -0.80 -1.58
N GLU A 35 -1.27 0.29 -2.20
CA GLU A 35 0.17 0.63 -2.25
C GLU A 35 0.83 0.75 -0.87
N ALA A 36 0.16 1.37 0.10
CA ALA A 36 0.65 1.51 1.48
C ALA A 36 0.70 0.16 2.22
N GLU A 37 -0.31 -0.69 2.01
CA GLU A 37 -0.35 -2.03 2.59
C GLU A 37 0.72 -2.94 2.00
N PHE A 38 0.93 -2.89 0.68
CA PHE A 38 1.97 -3.67 0.01
C PHE A 38 3.37 -3.20 0.39
N ALA A 39 3.59 -1.88 0.48
CA ALA A 39 4.84 -1.31 0.98
C ALA A 39 5.14 -1.79 2.41
N LEU A 40 4.13 -1.77 3.29
CA LEU A 40 4.26 -2.32 4.63
C LEU A 40 4.58 -3.82 4.62
N TYR A 41 3.88 -4.59 3.79
CA TYR A 41 4.07 -6.03 3.64
C TYR A 41 5.51 -6.38 3.26
N MET A 42 6.07 -5.66 2.29
CA MET A 42 7.43 -5.86 1.80
C MET A 42 8.51 -5.23 2.71
N GLY A 43 8.10 -4.50 3.76
CA GLY A 43 9.03 -3.76 4.62
C GLY A 43 9.77 -2.63 3.89
N ARG A 44 9.11 -1.98 2.92
CA ARG A 44 9.67 -0.94 2.04
C ARG A 44 8.83 0.34 2.08
N SER A 45 9.30 1.38 1.37
CA SER A 45 8.53 2.62 1.17
C SER A 45 7.53 2.49 0.01
N GLU A 46 6.47 3.27 0.03
CA GLU A 46 5.51 3.36 -1.10
C GLU A 46 6.22 3.78 -2.40
N SER A 47 7.20 4.68 -2.33
CA SER A 47 8.01 5.07 -3.49
C SER A 47 8.76 3.89 -4.12
N TRP A 48 9.20 2.92 -3.32
CA TRP A 48 9.85 1.70 -3.83
C TRP A 48 8.85 0.86 -4.63
N VAL A 49 7.62 0.71 -4.11
CA VAL A 49 6.52 0.00 -4.79
C VAL A 49 6.16 0.70 -6.11
N SER A 50 5.98 2.02 -6.09
CA SER A 50 5.73 2.79 -7.31
C SER A 50 6.85 2.62 -8.33
N ASN A 51 8.11 2.52 -7.90
CA ASN A 51 9.24 2.38 -8.81
C ASN A 51 9.26 1.00 -9.47
N LEU A 52 8.95 -0.08 -8.74
CA LEU A 52 8.84 -1.42 -9.33
C LEU A 52 7.81 -1.46 -10.47
N ARG A 53 6.67 -0.79 -10.27
CA ARG A 53 5.63 -0.65 -11.29
C ARG A 53 6.10 0.17 -12.49
N LYS A 54 6.76 1.31 -12.26
CA LYS A 54 7.32 2.17 -13.33
C LYS A 54 8.45 1.51 -14.12
N GLN A 55 9.23 0.66 -13.48
CA GLN A 55 10.33 -0.08 -14.09
C GLN A 55 9.87 -1.35 -14.82
N GLY A 56 8.57 -1.67 -14.79
CA GLY A 56 8.02 -2.86 -15.43
C GLY A 56 8.36 -4.17 -14.73
N VAL A 57 8.88 -4.11 -13.49
CA VAL A 57 9.09 -5.31 -12.66
C VAL A 57 7.74 -5.90 -12.26
N LEU A 58 6.79 -5.06 -11.87
CA LEU A 58 5.41 -5.49 -11.64
C LEU A 58 4.60 -5.30 -12.92
N HIS A 59 3.75 -6.30 -13.26
CA HIS A 59 2.96 -6.31 -14.49
C HIS A 59 1.48 -6.08 -14.21
N ASP A 60 0.85 -5.19 -15.00
CA ASP A 60 -0.59 -4.95 -14.95
C ASP A 60 -1.33 -6.22 -15.40
N GLY A 61 -2.45 -6.53 -14.75
CA GLY A 61 -3.22 -7.75 -15.02
C GLY A 61 -2.67 -9.01 -14.36
N LYS A 62 -1.46 -8.98 -13.79
CA LYS A 62 -0.86 -10.11 -13.04
C LYS A 62 -0.51 -9.72 -11.61
N HIS A 63 0.37 -8.74 -11.44
CA HIS A 63 0.89 -8.32 -10.13
C HIS A 63 0.05 -7.21 -9.51
N PHE A 64 -0.56 -6.37 -10.33
CA PHE A 64 -1.46 -5.32 -9.86
C PHE A 64 -2.59 -5.06 -10.85
N HIS A 65 -3.65 -4.42 -10.37
CA HIS A 65 -4.82 -4.03 -11.15
C HIS A 65 -5.32 -2.65 -10.70
N TYR A 66 -5.95 -1.92 -11.63
CA TYR A 66 -6.67 -0.69 -11.32
C TYR A 66 -8.15 -1.00 -11.06
N ILE A 67 -8.67 -0.54 -9.92
CA ILE A 67 -10.11 -0.56 -9.59
C ILE A 67 -10.50 0.84 -9.13
N ASN A 68 -11.33 1.54 -9.90
CA ASN A 68 -11.76 2.91 -9.59
C ASN A 68 -10.58 3.84 -9.23
N ASP A 69 -9.57 3.90 -10.10
CA ASP A 69 -8.32 4.65 -9.93
C ASP A 69 -7.41 4.22 -8.76
N LEU A 70 -7.82 3.21 -7.99
CA LEU A 70 -6.98 2.61 -6.96
C LEU A 70 -6.17 1.46 -7.52
N VAL A 71 -4.87 1.46 -7.23
CA VAL A 71 -4.02 0.32 -7.57
C VAL A 71 -4.03 -0.67 -6.42
N LEU A 72 -4.38 -1.91 -6.76
CA LEU A 72 -4.34 -3.05 -5.86
C LEU A 72 -3.32 -4.07 -6.35
N TYR A 73 -2.46 -4.52 -5.43
CA TYR A 73 -1.41 -5.49 -5.64
C TYR A 73 -1.88 -6.88 -5.21
N ASN A 74 -1.69 -7.87 -6.07
CA ASN A 74 -2.02 -9.26 -5.77
C ASN A 74 -0.82 -9.92 -5.07
N ARG A 75 -0.93 -10.08 -3.76
CA ARG A 75 0.15 -10.61 -2.91
C ARG A 75 0.57 -12.02 -3.34
N GLU A 76 -0.39 -12.89 -3.60
CA GLU A 76 -0.14 -14.30 -3.91
C GLU A 76 0.60 -14.48 -5.23
N GLU A 77 0.21 -13.75 -6.28
CA GLU A 77 0.90 -13.81 -7.57
C GLU A 77 2.34 -13.32 -7.47
N ILE A 78 2.57 -12.22 -6.73
CA ILE A 78 3.92 -11.69 -6.50
C ILE A 78 4.77 -12.68 -5.69
N GLU A 79 4.21 -13.29 -4.64
CA GLU A 79 4.90 -14.32 -3.86
C GLU A 79 5.26 -15.55 -4.72
N ASN A 80 4.33 -16.01 -5.55
CA ASN A 80 4.55 -17.13 -6.45
C ASN A 80 5.70 -16.85 -7.44
N ASP A 81 5.76 -15.64 -8.00
CA ASP A 81 6.84 -15.24 -8.90
C ASP A 81 8.19 -15.08 -8.18
N ILE A 82 8.20 -14.64 -6.92
CA ILE A 82 9.41 -14.59 -6.08
C ILE A 82 9.92 -16.01 -5.79
N ILE A 83 9.03 -16.93 -5.38
CA ILE A 83 9.37 -18.32 -5.05
C ILE A 83 9.86 -19.06 -6.30
N SER A 84 9.23 -18.83 -7.45
CA SER A 84 9.60 -19.45 -8.72
C SER A 84 10.86 -18.85 -9.37
N ASN A 85 11.54 -17.89 -8.73
CA ASN A 85 12.75 -17.22 -9.23
C ASN A 85 12.55 -16.47 -10.56
N ILE A 86 11.32 -16.10 -10.93
CA ILE A 86 11.04 -15.36 -12.17
C ILE A 86 11.54 -13.91 -12.10
N PHE A 87 11.70 -13.37 -10.89
CA PHE A 87 12.26 -12.03 -10.64
C PHE A 87 13.81 -11.97 -10.58
N ARG A 88 14.55 -13.03 -10.95
CA ARG A 88 16.02 -13.04 -10.96
C ARG A 88 16.64 -12.52 -12.26
#